data_AF-A0A6I4NCR2-F1
#
_entry.id   AF-A0A6I4NCR2-F1
#
_cell.length_a   1.000
_cell.length_b   1.000
_cell.length_c   1.000
_cell.angle_alpha   90.00
_cell.angle_beta   90.00
_cell.angle_gamma   90.00
#
_symmetry.space_group_name_H-M   'P 1'
#
loop_
_entity.id
_entity.type
_entity.pdbx_description
1 polymer ?
#
loop_
_entity_poly.entity_id
_entity_poly.type
_entity_poly.pdbx_seq_one_letter_code
_entity_poly.pdbx_strand_id
1 'polypeptide(L)'
;MSAVCNKLLSLSEEDLRDKKQLALAAGTELNAATSELCRALELAEHGDGVAGAAVYAAAARDRLGGAARMLAQVADILATGTLTRETAAWYSRLDFDRLYRSGVSLGQVPQSAELWQAFTQQARTGGPLGTCHDMRDRTLAVAVLIGDWLERIDAPAADTALPRIQSAMADLAAYAQLVAFANKVEPRDPAWVIAQDAAA
;
A
#
# COMPACT_ATOMS: atom_id res chain seq x y z
N MET A 1 3.66 8.06 6.97
CA MET A 1 3.88 7.83 5.52
C MET A 1 2.61 8.23 4.79
N SER A 2 2.69 8.98 3.67
CA SER A 2 1.52 9.24 2.83
C SER A 2 1.43 8.15 1.77
N ALA A 3 0.32 7.40 1.76
CA ALA A 3 0.12 6.27 0.87
C ALA A 3 -0.02 6.69 -0.60
N VAL A 4 -0.51 7.91 -0.91
CA VAL A 4 -0.64 8.40 -2.30
C VAL A 4 -0.42 9.91 -2.35
N CYS A 5 0.81 10.33 -2.61
CA CYS A 5 1.12 11.73 -2.90
C CYS A 5 1.29 11.90 -4.40
N ASN A 6 0.36 12.60 -5.05
CA ASN A 6 0.63 13.19 -6.35
C ASN A 6 0.43 14.69 -6.28
N LYS A 7 1.47 15.45 -6.64
CA LYS A 7 1.46 16.91 -6.78
C LYS A 7 1.07 17.34 -8.20
N LEU A 8 0.84 16.39 -9.11
CA LEU A 8 0.61 16.62 -10.55
C LEU A 8 -0.84 16.55 -11.01
N LEU A 9 -1.77 16.18 -10.13
CA LEU A 9 -3.19 16.25 -10.44
C LEU A 9 -3.65 17.69 -10.23
N SER A 10 -4.39 18.22 -11.20
CA SER A 10 -5.12 19.48 -11.03
C SER A 10 -6.28 19.26 -10.06
N LEU A 11 -5.98 19.34 -8.76
CA LEU A 11 -6.93 19.26 -7.65
C LEU A 11 -7.05 20.63 -7.00
N SER A 12 -8.19 20.91 -6.38
CA SER A 12 -8.32 22.09 -5.52
C SER A 12 -7.39 22.00 -4.31
N GLU A 13 -7.05 23.13 -3.67
CA GLU A 13 -6.24 23.11 -2.44
C GLU A 13 -6.92 22.34 -1.30
N GLU A 14 -8.26 22.36 -1.29
CA GLU A 14 -9.07 21.60 -0.34
C GLU A 14 -8.95 20.09 -0.58
N ASP A 15 -9.16 19.65 -1.82
CA ASP A 15 -8.99 18.24 -2.21
C ASP A 15 -7.58 17.73 -1.92
N LEU A 16 -6.55 18.54 -2.17
CA LEU A 16 -5.16 18.18 -1.87
C LEU A 16 -4.93 17.98 -0.37
N ARG A 17 -5.53 18.85 0.46
CA ARG A 17 -5.43 18.79 1.92
C ARG A 17 -6.14 17.54 2.44
N ASP A 18 -7.37 17.32 2.02
CA ASP A 18 -8.23 16.24 2.50
C ASP A 18 -7.66 14.89 2.08
N LYS A 19 -7.26 14.76 0.81
CA LYS A 19 -6.56 13.57 0.30
C LYS A 19 -5.31 13.26 1.12
N LYS A 20 -4.50 14.27 1.43
CA LYS A 20 -3.28 14.09 2.23
C LYS A 20 -3.60 13.62 3.65
N GLN A 21 -4.60 14.22 4.30
CA GLN A 21 -5.03 13.82 5.64
C GLN A 21 -5.55 12.39 5.65
N LEU A 22 -6.42 12.02 4.70
CA LEU A 22 -6.95 10.67 4.56
C LEU A 22 -5.86 9.64 4.28
N ALA A 23 -4.93 9.93 3.37
CA ALA A 23 -3.83 9.02 3.05
C ALA A 23 -2.86 8.82 4.23
N LEU A 24 -2.66 9.84 5.06
CA LEU A 24 -1.89 9.73 6.30
C LEU A 24 -2.63 8.91 7.36
N ALA A 25 -3.93 9.16 7.55
CA ALA A 25 -4.76 8.40 8.48
C ALA A 25 -4.84 6.92 8.09
N ALA A 26 -5.02 6.61 6.80
CA ALA A 26 -4.96 5.24 6.30
C ALA A 26 -3.61 4.57 6.62
N GLY A 27 -2.50 5.28 6.43
CA GLY A 27 -1.17 4.78 6.79
C GLY A 27 -1.00 4.52 8.29
N THR A 28 -1.62 5.33 9.15
CA THR A 28 -1.65 5.10 10.61
C THR A 28 -2.45 3.85 10.95
N GLU A 29 -3.62 3.67 10.36
CA GLU A 29 -4.45 2.47 10.57
C GLU A 29 -3.75 1.20 10.08
N LEU A 30 -3.04 1.24 8.95
CA LEU A 30 -2.23 0.12 8.46
C LEU A 30 -1.12 -0.26 9.47
N ASN A 31 -0.41 0.73 10.01
CA ASN A 31 0.62 0.46 11.03
C ASN A 31 0.03 -0.10 12.32
N ALA A 32 -1.13 0.43 12.75
CA ALA A 32 -1.84 -0.10 13.90
C ALA A 32 -2.24 -1.56 13.67
N ALA A 33 -2.83 -1.87 12.51
CA ALA A 33 -3.18 -3.25 12.14
C ALA A 33 -1.96 -4.19 12.15
N THR A 34 -0.79 -3.74 11.69
CA THR A 34 0.45 -4.53 11.77
C THR A 34 0.79 -4.86 13.22
N SER A 35 0.74 -3.87 14.12
CA SER A 35 1.04 -4.06 15.55
C SER A 35 0.05 -5.03 16.22
N GLU A 36 -1.25 -4.87 15.94
CA GLU A 36 -2.29 -5.77 16.44
C GLU A 36 -2.06 -7.20 15.95
N LEU A 37 -1.71 -7.39 14.66
CA LEU A 37 -1.42 -8.71 14.11
C LEU A 37 -0.17 -9.34 14.73
N CYS A 38 0.91 -8.56 14.92
CA CYS A 38 2.10 -9.05 15.62
C CYS A 38 1.76 -9.53 17.03
N ARG A 39 0.89 -8.81 17.74
CA ARG A 39 0.42 -9.21 19.06
C ARG A 39 -0.45 -10.47 19.02
N ALA A 40 -1.30 -10.62 18.00
CA ALA A 40 -2.07 -11.83 17.79
C ALA A 40 -1.17 -13.06 17.59
N LEU A 41 -0.12 -12.92 16.77
CA LEU A 41 0.87 -13.99 16.55
C LEU A 41 1.61 -14.37 17.84
N GLU A 42 2.08 -13.37 18.59
CA GLU A 42 2.76 -13.60 19.87
C GLU A 42 1.87 -14.37 20.86
N LEU A 43 0.58 -14.03 20.94
CA LEU A 43 -0.36 -14.71 21.82
C LEU A 43 -0.69 -16.14 21.36
N ALA A 44 -0.79 -16.36 20.05
CA ALA A 44 -1.00 -17.69 19.49
C ALA A 44 0.18 -18.63 19.73
N GLU A 45 1.42 -18.12 19.61
CA GLU A 45 2.64 -18.92 19.73
C GLU A 45 3.15 -19.09 21.17
N HIS A 46 2.97 -18.07 22.02
CA HIS A 46 3.65 -17.97 23.32
C HIS A 46 2.74 -17.53 24.49
N GLY A 47 1.48 -17.20 24.24
CA GLY A 47 0.57 -16.63 25.23
C GLY A 47 -0.66 -17.50 25.53
N ASP A 48 -1.80 -16.83 25.74
CA ASP A 48 -3.10 -17.43 26.08
C ASP A 48 -3.74 -18.26 24.95
N GLY A 49 -2.98 -18.55 23.89
CA GLY A 49 -3.40 -19.31 22.73
C GLY A 49 -4.35 -18.55 21.82
N VAL A 50 -5.04 -19.33 20.98
CA VAL A 50 -5.85 -18.84 19.85
C VAL A 50 -6.96 -17.87 20.28
N ALA A 51 -7.59 -18.10 21.44
CA ALA A 51 -8.66 -17.23 21.95
C ALA A 51 -8.16 -15.80 22.23
N GLY A 52 -6.96 -15.66 22.80
CA GLY A 52 -6.33 -14.35 23.01
C GLY A 52 -5.94 -13.70 21.67
N ALA A 53 -5.37 -14.48 20.75
CA ALA A 53 -5.00 -14.01 19.42
C ALA A 53 -6.20 -13.47 18.62
N ALA A 54 -7.38 -14.08 18.78
CA ALA A 54 -8.62 -13.69 18.13
C ALA A 54 -8.99 -12.21 18.33
N VAL A 55 -8.83 -11.71 19.55
CA VAL A 55 -9.21 -10.34 19.93
C VAL A 55 -8.35 -9.33 19.15
N TYR A 56 -7.05 -9.56 19.12
CA TYR A 56 -6.09 -8.70 18.44
C TYR A 56 -6.22 -8.79 16.91
N ALA A 57 -6.47 -9.98 16.38
CA ALA A 57 -6.75 -10.14 14.95
C ALA A 57 -8.07 -9.45 14.53
N ALA A 58 -9.12 -9.52 15.35
CA ALA A 58 -10.37 -8.79 15.10
C ALA A 58 -10.13 -7.28 15.07
N ALA A 59 -9.34 -6.76 16.02
CA ALA A 59 -8.92 -5.36 16.00
C ALA A 59 -8.13 -5.03 14.72
N ALA A 60 -7.16 -5.87 14.32
CA ALA A 60 -6.40 -5.68 13.09
C ALA A 60 -7.32 -5.63 11.85
N ARG A 61 -8.32 -6.52 11.75
CA ARG A 61 -9.31 -6.52 10.67
C ARG A 61 -10.10 -5.22 10.62
N ASP A 62 -10.58 -4.73 11.76
CA ASP A 62 -11.34 -3.47 11.83
C ASP A 62 -10.49 -2.27 11.39
N ARG A 63 -9.22 -2.24 11.83
CA ARG A 63 -8.22 -1.23 11.42
C ARG A 63 -7.99 -1.26 9.90
N LEU A 64 -7.79 -2.44 9.31
CA LEU A 64 -7.65 -2.60 7.86
C LEU A 64 -8.92 -2.17 7.11
N GLY A 65 -10.10 -2.48 7.64
CA GLY A 65 -11.38 -2.01 7.10
C GLY A 65 -11.53 -0.48 7.17
N GLY A 66 -11.02 0.15 8.23
CA GLY A 66 -10.88 1.60 8.34
C GLY A 66 -9.96 2.18 7.28
N ALA A 67 -8.74 1.63 7.15
CA ALA A 67 -7.76 2.04 6.15
C ALA A 67 -8.31 1.92 4.72
N ALA A 68 -8.98 0.82 4.38
CA ALA A 68 -9.58 0.61 3.07
C ALA A 68 -10.68 1.62 2.74
N ARG A 69 -11.48 2.04 3.72
CA ARG A 69 -12.50 3.10 3.55
C ARG A 69 -11.85 4.46 3.29
N MET A 70 -10.78 4.80 4.02
CA MET A 70 -10.04 6.04 3.77
C MET A 70 -9.37 6.03 2.40
N LEU A 71 -8.80 4.90 1.98
CA LEU A 71 -8.24 4.74 0.64
C LEU A 71 -9.31 4.85 -0.46
N ALA A 72 -10.54 4.39 -0.21
CA ALA A 72 -11.66 4.61 -1.13
C ALA A 72 -11.97 6.12 -1.27
N GLN A 73 -12.03 6.86 -0.17
CA GLN A 73 -12.24 8.32 -0.22
C GLN A 73 -11.08 9.04 -0.91
N VAL A 74 -9.84 8.60 -0.71
CA VAL A 74 -8.68 9.10 -1.46
C VAL A 74 -8.85 8.83 -2.95
N ALA A 75 -9.33 7.64 -3.34
CA ALA A 75 -9.60 7.31 -4.73
C ALA A 75 -10.71 8.19 -5.33
N ASP A 76 -11.77 8.47 -4.58
CA ASP A 76 -12.84 9.38 -5.01
C ASP A 76 -12.30 10.78 -5.29
N ILE A 77 -11.46 11.32 -4.40
CA ILE A 77 -10.80 12.63 -4.63
C ILE A 77 -9.86 12.57 -5.84
N LEU A 78 -9.08 11.49 -5.98
CA LEU A 78 -8.18 11.34 -7.14
C LEU A 78 -8.95 11.25 -8.46
N ALA A 79 -10.16 10.69 -8.44
CA ALA A 79 -11.03 10.54 -9.60
C ALA A 79 -11.67 11.86 -10.06
N THR A 80 -11.79 12.87 -9.19
CA THR A 80 -12.24 14.22 -9.60
C THR A 80 -11.16 14.98 -10.36
N GLY A 81 -9.89 14.60 -10.17
CA GLY A 81 -8.75 15.20 -10.86
C GLY A 81 -8.50 14.59 -12.24
N THR A 82 -8.09 15.43 -13.19
CA THR A 82 -7.68 14.96 -14.53
C THR A 82 -6.16 14.81 -14.58
N LEU A 83 -5.66 13.63 -14.96
CA LEU A 83 -4.27 13.46 -15.36
C LEU A 83 -4.05 14.18 -16.70
N THR A 84 -3.22 15.23 -16.71
CA THR A 84 -2.81 15.86 -17.98
C THR A 84 -2.01 14.86 -18.82
N ARG A 85 -2.05 15.01 -20.15
CA ARG A 85 -1.25 14.17 -21.07
C ARG A 85 0.24 14.17 -20.71
N GLU A 86 0.76 15.32 -20.29
CA GLU A 86 2.15 15.47 -19.84
C GLU A 86 2.45 14.61 -18.61
N THR A 87 1.56 14.62 -17.62
CA THR A 87 1.71 13.82 -16.39
C THR A 87 1.61 12.33 -16.70
N ALA A 88 0.66 11.92 -17.55
CA ALA A 88 0.57 10.53 -17.99
C ALA A 88 1.83 10.08 -18.75
N ALA A 89 2.35 10.93 -19.64
CA ALA A 89 3.60 10.68 -20.36
C ALA A 89 4.83 10.64 -19.43
N TRP A 90 4.82 11.39 -18.32
CA TRP A 90 5.87 11.31 -17.32
C TRP A 90 5.84 9.95 -16.60
N TYR A 91 4.68 9.49 -16.13
CA TYR A 91 4.54 8.18 -15.50
C TYR A 91 4.98 7.04 -16.41
N SER A 92 4.69 7.11 -17.72
CA SER A 92 5.11 6.07 -18.65
C SER A 92 6.62 6.06 -18.93
N ARG A 93 7.30 7.21 -18.77
CA ARG A 93 8.73 7.38 -19.03
C ARG A 93 9.60 7.35 -17.78
N LEU A 94 9.02 7.27 -16.59
CA LEU A 94 9.76 7.17 -15.33
C LEU A 94 10.62 5.90 -15.35
N ASP A 95 11.90 6.03 -15.05
CA ASP A 95 12.86 4.92 -14.94
C ASP A 95 12.65 4.19 -13.61
N PHE A 96 11.57 3.40 -13.55
CA PHE A 96 11.22 2.63 -12.37
C PHE A 96 12.30 1.61 -11.99
N ASP A 97 13.04 1.05 -12.95
CA ASP A 97 14.07 0.06 -12.66
C ASP A 97 15.27 0.70 -11.94
N ARG A 98 15.70 1.88 -12.39
CA ARG A 98 16.73 2.65 -11.69
C ARG A 98 16.25 3.16 -10.34
N LEU A 99 15.00 3.59 -10.25
CA LEU A 99 14.39 3.99 -8.98
C LEU A 99 14.40 2.84 -7.97
N TYR A 100 13.99 1.63 -8.39
CA TYR A 100 14.01 0.45 -7.54
C TYR A 100 15.41 0.08 -7.06
N ARG A 101 16.37 -0.01 -7.99
CA ARG A 101 17.78 -0.30 -7.65
C ARG A 101 18.34 0.70 -6.65
N SER A 102 18.04 1.99 -6.83
CA SER A 102 18.44 3.04 -5.89
C SER A 102 17.79 2.85 -4.51
N GLY A 103 16.49 2.53 -4.47
CA GLY A 103 15.80 2.27 -3.21
C GLY A 103 16.38 1.08 -2.45
N VAL A 104 16.65 -0.02 -3.15
CA VAL A 104 17.24 -1.24 -2.57
C VAL A 104 18.66 -0.96 -2.08
N SER A 105 19.50 -0.29 -2.86
CA SER A 105 20.89 0.02 -2.45
C SER A 105 20.96 0.92 -1.23
N LEU A 106 19.95 1.78 -1.03
CA LEU A 106 19.84 2.67 0.13
C LEU A 106 19.15 2.02 1.33
N GLY A 107 18.70 0.76 1.21
CA GLY A 107 17.91 0.08 2.25
C GLY A 107 16.55 0.73 2.52
N GLN A 108 16.03 1.53 1.58
CA GLN A 108 14.78 2.28 1.77
C GLN A 108 13.54 1.54 1.29
N VAL A 109 13.70 0.49 0.48
CA VAL A 109 12.61 -0.40 0.05
C VAL A 109 13.05 -1.86 0.15
N PRO A 110 12.10 -2.79 0.36
CA PRO A 110 12.42 -4.21 0.44
C PRO A 110 12.85 -4.79 -0.92
N GLN A 111 13.61 -5.89 -0.86
CA GLN A 111 13.98 -6.69 -2.03
C GLN A 111 12.82 -7.56 -2.51
N SER A 112 11.71 -6.94 -2.92
CA SER A 112 10.57 -7.61 -3.55
C SER A 112 10.34 -7.08 -4.98
N ALA A 113 10.97 -7.74 -5.95
CA ALA A 113 10.86 -7.35 -7.36
C ALA A 113 9.44 -7.55 -7.91
N GLU A 114 8.72 -8.56 -7.43
CA GLU A 114 7.33 -8.84 -7.82
C GLU A 114 6.38 -7.72 -7.38
N LEU A 115 6.46 -7.31 -6.11
CA LEU A 115 5.66 -6.19 -5.60
C LEU A 115 6.02 -4.88 -6.29
N TRP A 116 7.30 -4.69 -6.62
CA TRP A 116 7.72 -3.54 -7.42
C TRP A 116 7.09 -3.58 -8.82
N GLN A 117 7.18 -4.69 -9.53
CA GLN A 117 6.57 -4.84 -10.86
C GLN A 117 5.07 -4.55 -10.83
N ALA A 118 4.34 -5.11 -9.86
CA ALA A 118 2.91 -4.83 -9.66
C ALA A 118 2.65 -3.33 -9.44
N PHE A 119 3.42 -2.67 -8.57
CA PHE A 119 3.34 -1.22 -8.37
C PHE A 119 3.57 -0.45 -9.68
N THR A 120 4.64 -0.77 -10.43
CA THR A 120 4.97 -0.06 -11.67
C THR A 120 3.91 -0.23 -12.74
N GLN A 121 3.27 -1.40 -12.80
CA GLN A 121 2.19 -1.66 -13.74
C GLN A 121 1.02 -0.72 -13.45
N GLN A 122 0.60 -0.62 -12.18
CA GLN A 122 -0.49 0.25 -11.76
C GLN A 122 -0.15 1.74 -11.94
N ALA A 123 1.08 2.13 -11.61
CA ALA A 123 1.54 3.50 -11.80
C ALA A 123 1.58 3.90 -13.28
N ARG A 124 1.93 2.99 -14.20
CA ARG A 124 1.96 3.26 -15.64
C ARG A 124 0.56 3.32 -16.27
N THR A 125 -0.37 2.46 -15.84
CA THR A 125 -1.70 2.37 -16.46
C THR A 125 -2.70 3.34 -15.85
N GLY A 126 -2.77 3.40 -14.52
CA GLY A 126 -3.76 4.17 -13.76
C GLY A 126 -3.17 5.34 -12.97
N GLY A 127 -1.85 5.53 -13.01
CA GLY A 127 -1.19 6.57 -12.24
C GLY A 127 -1.49 6.43 -10.73
N PRO A 128 -1.65 7.55 -10.01
CA PRO A 128 -1.96 7.52 -8.58
C PRO A 128 -3.29 6.87 -8.24
N LEU A 129 -4.29 6.99 -9.14
CA LEU A 129 -5.60 6.38 -8.91
C LEU A 129 -5.48 4.85 -8.98
N GLY A 130 -4.76 4.34 -9.99
CA GLY A 130 -4.45 2.90 -10.09
C GLY A 130 -3.68 2.38 -8.88
N THR A 131 -2.63 3.08 -8.45
CA THR A 131 -1.89 2.72 -7.23
C THR A 131 -2.77 2.76 -5.97
N CYS A 132 -3.68 3.74 -5.86
CA CYS A 132 -4.61 3.83 -4.73
C CYS A 132 -5.59 2.65 -4.68
N HIS A 133 -6.13 2.26 -5.83
CA HIS A 133 -7.00 1.09 -5.93
C HIS A 133 -6.25 -0.20 -5.57
N ASP A 134 -5.04 -0.41 -6.09
CA ASP A 134 -4.25 -1.60 -5.76
C ASP A 134 -3.90 -1.67 -4.27
N MET A 135 -3.54 -0.53 -3.65
CA MET A 135 -3.31 -0.46 -2.20
C MET A 135 -4.58 -0.83 -1.41
N ARG A 136 -5.74 -0.32 -1.82
CA ARG A 136 -7.03 -0.62 -1.19
C ARG A 136 -7.36 -2.10 -1.31
N ASP A 137 -7.22 -2.68 -2.50
CA ASP A 137 -7.59 -4.06 -2.76
C ASP A 137 -6.69 -5.03 -1.98
N ARG A 138 -5.38 -4.74 -1.89
CA ARG A 138 -4.45 -5.48 -1.02
C ARG A 138 -4.81 -5.36 0.46
N THR A 139 -5.20 -4.16 0.91
CA THR A 139 -5.66 -3.92 2.29
C THR A 139 -6.90 -4.76 2.60
N LEU A 140 -7.88 -4.78 1.70
CA LEU A 140 -9.09 -5.58 1.83
C LEU A 140 -8.80 -7.07 1.81
N ALA A 141 -7.89 -7.54 0.95
CA ALA A 141 -7.52 -8.95 0.88
C ALA A 141 -6.97 -9.47 2.22
N VAL A 142 -6.11 -8.69 2.91
CA VAL A 142 -5.62 -9.06 4.24
C VAL A 142 -6.77 -9.07 5.27
N ALA A 143 -7.65 -8.07 5.25
CA ALA A 143 -8.81 -8.02 6.15
C ALA A 143 -9.75 -9.22 5.97
N VAL A 144 -9.95 -9.68 4.72
CA VAL A 144 -10.71 -10.88 4.40
C VAL A 144 -10.03 -12.13 4.95
N LEU A 145 -8.72 -12.29 4.75
CA LEU A 145 -7.99 -13.44 5.30
C LEU A 145 -8.11 -13.53 6.82
N ILE A 146 -8.06 -12.40 7.52
CA ILE A 146 -8.27 -12.35 8.96
C ILE A 146 -9.72 -12.70 9.32
N GLY A 147 -10.70 -12.16 8.61
CA GLY A 147 -12.11 -12.48 8.81
C GLY A 147 -12.39 -13.98 8.64
N ASP A 148 -11.92 -14.56 7.54
CA ASP A 148 -12.07 -15.98 7.22
C ASP A 148 -11.42 -16.88 8.28
N TRP A 149 -10.34 -16.40 8.93
CA TRP A 149 -9.69 -17.12 10.02
C TRP A 149 -10.52 -17.04 11.31
N LEU A 150 -11.01 -15.84 11.67
CA LEU A 150 -11.85 -15.63 12.85
C LEU A 150 -13.13 -16.49 12.81
N GLU A 151 -13.73 -16.66 11.63
CA GLU A 151 -14.92 -17.52 11.45
C GLU A 151 -14.64 -19.02 11.65
N ARG A 152 -13.37 -19.43 11.56
CA ARG A 152 -12.94 -20.84 11.62
C ARG A 152 -11.96 -21.09 12.74
N ILE A 153 -12.00 -20.25 13.78
CA ILE A 153 -10.99 -20.25 14.85
C ILE A 153 -11.01 -21.53 15.69
N ASP A 154 -12.16 -22.21 15.78
CA ASP A 154 -12.31 -23.50 16.46
C ASP A 154 -11.96 -24.71 15.56
N ALA A 155 -11.56 -24.47 14.31
CA ALA A 155 -11.20 -25.54 13.39
C ALA A 155 -9.80 -26.12 13.72
N PRO A 156 -9.57 -27.44 13.52
CA PRO A 156 -8.28 -28.09 13.84
C PRO A 156 -7.04 -27.54 13.11
N ALA A 157 -7.23 -26.69 12.11
CA ALA A 157 -6.17 -26.08 11.31
C ALA A 157 -6.07 -24.54 11.47
N ALA A 158 -6.77 -23.95 12.44
CA ALA A 158 -6.80 -22.50 12.65
C ALA A 158 -5.39 -21.92 12.84
N ASP A 159 -4.51 -22.60 13.58
CA ASP A 159 -3.14 -22.15 13.87
C ASP A 159 -2.29 -22.04 12.60
N THR A 160 -2.58 -22.86 11.58
CA THR A 160 -1.82 -22.88 10.32
C THR A 160 -2.16 -21.71 9.38
N ALA A 161 -3.25 -20.99 9.64
CA ALA A 161 -3.66 -19.83 8.83
C ALA A 161 -2.96 -18.53 9.24
N LEU A 162 -2.47 -18.42 10.48
CA LEU A 162 -1.79 -17.24 11.00
C LEU A 162 -0.50 -16.88 10.22
N PRO A 163 0.39 -17.84 9.87
CA PRO A 163 1.55 -17.56 9.02
C PRO A 163 1.17 -17.00 7.64
N ARG A 164 0.05 -17.46 7.06
CA ARG A 164 -0.45 -16.93 5.78
C ARG A 164 -0.91 -15.48 5.92
N ILE A 165 -1.60 -15.15 7.00
CA ILE A 165 -2.03 -13.77 7.29
C ILE A 165 -0.80 -12.89 7.52
N GLN A 166 0.19 -13.37 8.29
CA GLN A 166 1.45 -12.66 8.52
C GLN A 166 2.19 -12.36 7.21
N SER A 167 2.32 -13.35 6.32
CA SER A 167 2.93 -13.17 5.01
C SER A 167 2.19 -12.11 4.18
N ALA A 168 0.86 -12.18 4.15
CA ALA A 168 0.05 -11.20 3.40
C ALA A 168 0.18 -9.79 3.97
N MET A 169 0.27 -9.65 5.30
CA MET A 169 0.50 -8.35 5.95
C MET A 169 1.91 -7.82 5.70
N ALA A 170 2.92 -8.69 5.68
CA ALA A 170 4.28 -8.32 5.33
C ALA A 170 4.37 -7.82 3.88
N ASP A 171 3.67 -8.48 2.94
CA ASP A 171 3.57 -8.02 1.55
C ASP A 171 2.85 -6.67 1.43
N LEU A 172 1.76 -6.47 2.19
CA LEU A 172 1.07 -5.17 2.23
C LEU A 172 1.98 -4.06 2.77
N ALA A 173 2.72 -4.31 3.85
CA ALA A 173 3.66 -3.37 4.43
C ALA A 173 4.82 -3.05 3.46
N ALA A 174 5.36 -4.08 2.80
CA ALA A 174 6.39 -3.94 1.77
C ALA A 174 5.89 -3.10 0.60
N TYR A 175 4.67 -3.36 0.12
CA TYR A 175 4.03 -2.60 -0.94
C TYR A 175 3.81 -1.13 -0.53
N ALA A 176 3.33 -0.87 0.68
CA ALA A 176 3.19 0.49 1.23
C ALA A 176 4.52 1.26 1.27
N GLN A 177 5.62 0.58 1.63
CA GLN A 177 6.95 1.16 1.63
C GLN A 177 7.44 1.49 0.20
N LEU A 178 7.22 0.60 -0.76
CA LEU A 178 7.55 0.84 -2.19
C LEU A 178 6.81 2.06 -2.73
N VAL A 179 5.50 2.16 -2.48
CA VAL A 179 4.68 3.30 -2.88
C VAL A 179 5.14 4.59 -2.20
N ALA A 180 5.41 4.56 -0.90
CA ALA A 180 5.90 5.71 -0.16
C ALA A 180 7.26 6.21 -0.67
N PHE A 181 8.15 5.29 -1.07
CA PHE A 181 9.44 5.63 -1.66
C PHE A 181 9.28 6.27 -3.05
N ALA A 182 8.46 5.68 -3.92
CA ALA A 182 8.22 6.25 -5.24
C ALA A 182 7.57 7.64 -5.18
N ASN A 183 6.69 7.87 -4.19
CA ASN A 183 6.07 9.17 -3.93
C ASN A 183 7.06 10.27 -3.47
N LYS A 184 8.33 9.93 -3.16
CA LYS A 184 9.37 10.93 -2.86
C LYS A 184 9.96 11.55 -4.13
N VAL A 185 9.80 10.91 -5.28
CA VAL A 185 10.32 11.42 -6.55
C VAL A 185 9.50 12.65 -6.92
N GLU A 186 10.18 13.77 -7.10
CA GLU A 186 9.49 14.97 -7.56
C GLU A 186 8.98 14.74 -8.99
N PRO A 187 7.69 15.00 -9.23
CA PRO A 187 7.14 15.17 -10.55
C PRO A 187 8.03 15.86 -11.56
N ARG A 188 8.17 15.26 -12.75
CA ARG A 188 8.90 15.84 -13.89
C ARG A 188 10.38 16.09 -13.62
N ASP A 189 10.95 15.55 -12.55
CA ASP A 189 12.39 15.58 -12.32
C ASP A 189 13.10 14.87 -13.48
N PRO A 190 13.85 15.60 -14.33
CA PRO A 190 14.50 15.03 -15.50
C PRO A 190 15.55 13.99 -15.11
N ALA A 191 16.05 14.01 -13.87
CA ALA A 191 16.99 13.01 -13.41
C ALA A 191 16.40 11.61 -13.57
N TRP A 192 15.11 11.41 -13.29
CA TRP A 192 14.45 10.10 -13.21
C TRP A 192 13.75 9.63 -14.49
N VAL A 193 13.78 10.42 -15.55
CA VAL A 193 13.14 10.06 -16.81
C VAL A 193 14.12 9.28 -17.68
N ILE A 194 13.66 8.20 -18.31
CA ILE A 194 14.46 7.48 -19.32
C ILE A 194 14.83 8.49 -20.41
N ALA A 195 16.14 8.65 -20.66
CA ALA A 195 16.63 9.49 -21.74
C ALA A 195 16.00 8.99 -23.04
N GLN A 196 15.35 9.90 -23.78
CA GLN A 196 15.03 9.58 -25.16
C GLN A 196 16.37 9.59 -25.87
N ASP A 197 16.92 8.40 -26.15
CA ASP A 197 17.76 8.27 -27.31
C ASP A 197 16.98 8.91 -28.45
N ALA A 198 17.57 9.93 -29.07
CA ALA A 198 17.09 10.47 -30.32
C ALA A 198 16.93 9.27 -31.25
N ALA A 199 15.69 8.83 -31.46
CA ALA A 199 15.39 7.78 -32.40
C ALA A 199 15.85 8.28 -33.78
N ALA A 200 16.98 7.75 -34.21
CA ALA A 200 17.43 7.72 -35.59
C ALA A 200 16.55 6.76 -36.39
#